data_AF-A0AA38IEZ6-F1
#
_entry.id   AF-A0AA38IEZ6-F1
#
_cell.length_a   1.000
_cell.length_b   1.000
_cell.length_c   1.000
_cell.angle_alpha   90.00
_cell.angle_beta   90.00
_cell.angle_gamma   90.00
#
_symmetry.space_group_name_H-M   'P 1'
#
loop_
_entity.id
_entity.type
_entity.pdbx_description
1 polymer ?
#
loop_
_entity_poly.entity_id
_entity_poly.type
_entity_poly.pdbx_seq_one_letter_code
_entity_poly.pdbx_strand_id
1 'polypeptide(L)'
;MHVWDNLSEELTPWDIDAAGPQTSKSIQRQLRTVEIIVMVALLGTVFAGFAFVVPSELDYQTFFVVKLISDHFPNKKDFLTYIYKLLLLVTAYTTAMPCIVFVYCSQYLRFQAIMLNKRIICLTEQLRNTDSEILLRDEDFQAEFHRRIVVFVERHLEICKSIFTKFLSVEDYRKL
;
A
#
# COMPACT_ATOMS: atom_id res chain seq x y z
N MET A 1 9.85 -0.63 10.16
CA MET A 1 8.97 -1.69 10.70
C MET A 1 7.84 -1.11 11.57
N HIS A 2 8.11 -0.10 12.41
CA HIS A 2 7.12 0.60 13.28
C HIS A 2 5.86 1.23 12.62
N VAL A 3 5.82 1.48 11.31
CA VAL A 3 4.65 2.13 10.68
C VAL A 3 3.46 1.17 10.56
N TRP A 4 3.75 -0.13 10.42
CA TRP A 4 2.73 -1.17 10.28
C TRP A 4 2.05 -1.50 11.61
N ASP A 5 2.81 -1.53 12.70
CA ASP A 5 2.28 -1.84 14.04
C ASP A 5 1.24 -0.79 14.48
N ASN A 6 1.53 0.50 14.23
CA ASN A 6 0.58 1.59 14.49
C ASN A 6 -0.62 1.60 13.53
N LEU A 7 -0.49 1.06 12.30
CA LEU A 7 -1.62 0.94 11.36
C LEU A 7 -2.57 -0.18 11.76
N SER A 8 -2.04 -1.29 12.28
CA SER A 8 -2.85 -2.43 12.72
C SER A 8 -3.64 -2.18 14.00
N GLU A 9 -3.16 -1.29 14.87
CA GLU A 9 -3.82 -0.96 16.14
C GLU A 9 -4.99 0.03 15.96
N GLU A 10 -4.85 1.03 15.07
CA GLU A 10 -5.91 2.04 14.85
C GLU A 10 -7.03 1.56 13.92
N LEU A 11 -6.76 0.57 13.07
CA LEU A 11 -7.67 0.12 12.02
C LEU A 11 -7.90 -1.38 12.16
N THR A 12 -8.76 -1.81 13.09
CA THR A 12 -9.20 -3.22 13.20
C THR A 12 -9.78 -3.66 11.86
N PRO A 13 -9.07 -4.38 10.97
CA PRO A 13 -9.55 -4.62 9.62
C PRO A 13 -10.86 -5.42 9.67
N TRP A 14 -11.82 -5.12 8.79
CA TRP A 14 -12.96 -6.03 8.63
C TRP A 14 -12.43 -7.38 8.19
N ASP A 15 -12.80 -8.40 8.95
CA ASP A 15 -12.38 -9.75 8.65
C ASP A 15 -12.92 -10.14 7.27
N ILE A 16 -12.04 -10.64 6.40
CA ILE A 16 -12.38 -11.00 5.02
C ILE A 16 -13.46 -12.09 5.01
N ASP A 17 -13.53 -12.87 6.08
CA ASP A 17 -14.49 -13.94 6.29
C ASP A 17 -15.92 -13.43 6.57
N ALA A 18 -16.08 -12.17 7.00
CA ALA A 18 -17.39 -11.54 7.17
C ALA A 18 -18.10 -11.22 5.85
N ALA A 19 -17.37 -11.23 4.72
CA ALA A 19 -17.92 -10.87 3.40
C ALA A 19 -18.66 -12.01 2.68
N GLY A 20 -18.75 -13.19 3.31
CA GLY A 20 -19.33 -14.41 2.75
C GLY A 20 -18.35 -15.19 1.86
N PRO A 21 -18.56 -16.52 1.71
CA PRO A 21 -17.55 -17.44 1.18
C PRO A 21 -17.15 -17.17 -0.28
N GLN A 22 -18.09 -16.71 -1.11
CA GLN A 22 -17.82 -16.39 -2.51
C GLN A 22 -17.01 -15.10 -2.67
N THR A 23 -17.25 -14.11 -1.81
CA THR A 23 -16.52 -12.84 -1.79
C THR A 23 -15.10 -13.03 -1.26
N SER A 24 -14.95 -13.75 -0.15
CA SER A 24 -13.65 -14.07 0.45
C SER A 24 -12.74 -14.79 -0.55
N LYS A 25 -13.26 -15.79 -1.26
CA LYS A 25 -12.50 -16.52 -2.31
C LYS A 25 -12.07 -15.63 -3.48
N SER A 26 -12.88 -14.65 -3.88
CA SER A 26 -12.53 -13.70 -4.94
C SER A 26 -11.43 -12.73 -4.49
N ILE A 27 -11.54 -12.22 -3.26
CA ILE A 27 -10.56 -11.33 -2.64
C ILE A 27 -9.22 -12.05 -2.47
N GLN A 28 -9.22 -13.29 -1.97
CA GLN A 28 -8.01 -14.12 -1.83
C GLN A 28 -7.30 -14.38 -3.16
N ARG A 29 -8.04 -14.62 -4.25
CA ARG A 29 -7.44 -14.77 -5.59
C ARG A 29 -6.75 -13.49 -6.04
N GLN A 30 -7.38 -12.34 -5.83
CA GLN A 30 -6.82 -11.05 -6.22
C GLN A 30 -5.59 -10.70 -5.37
N LEU A 31 -5.62 -10.96 -4.06
CA LEU A 31 -4.46 -10.82 -3.17
C LEU A 31 -3.28 -11.64 -3.69
N ARG A 32 -3.50 -12.92 -4.02
CA ARG A 32 -2.45 -13.78 -4.56
C ARG A 32 -1.87 -13.24 -5.87
N THR A 33 -2.70 -12.69 -6.75
CA THR A 33 -2.21 -12.06 -7.99
C THR A 33 -1.33 -10.85 -7.69
N VAL A 34 -1.73 -10.00 -6.75
CA VAL A 34 -0.96 -8.81 -6.35
C VAL A 34 0.38 -9.23 -5.70
N GLU A 35 0.37 -10.24 -4.83
CA GLU A 35 1.58 -10.80 -4.23
C GLU A 35 2.57 -11.29 -5.29
N ILE A 36 2.10 -12.01 -6.30
CA ILE A 36 2.95 -12.49 -7.41
C ILE A 36 3.55 -11.30 -8.17
N ILE A 37 2.75 -10.28 -8.49
CA ILE A 37 3.24 -9.09 -9.20
C ILE A 37 4.30 -8.36 -8.36
N VAL A 38 4.07 -8.18 -7.07
CA VAL A 38 5.04 -7.55 -6.15
C VAL A 38 6.32 -8.37 -6.06
N MET A 39 6.22 -9.70 -5.97
CA MET A 39 7.39 -10.58 -5.94
C MET A 39 8.21 -10.48 -7.22
N VAL A 40 7.56 -10.48 -8.39
CA VAL A 40 8.24 -10.31 -9.68
C VAL A 40 8.89 -8.93 -9.78
N ALA A 41 8.22 -7.88 -9.33
CA ALA A 41 8.78 -6.53 -9.31
C ALA A 41 10.01 -6.43 -8.40
N LEU A 42 9.97 -7.04 -7.21
CA LEU A 42 11.11 -7.10 -6.29
C LEU A 42 12.29 -7.84 -6.92
N LEU A 43 12.06 -9.02 -7.50
CA LEU A 43 13.11 -9.76 -8.21
C LEU A 43 13.70 -8.94 -9.36
N GLY A 44 12.86 -8.24 -10.12
CA GLY A 44 13.29 -7.32 -11.17
C GLY A 44 14.18 -6.19 -10.65
N THR A 45 13.83 -5.57 -9.51
CA THR A 45 14.64 -4.51 -8.91
C THR A 45 15.99 -5.01 -8.38
N VAL A 46 16.02 -6.22 -7.81
CA VAL A 46 17.26 -6.86 -7.38
C VAL A 46 18.15 -7.18 -8.58
N PHE A 47 17.57 -7.76 -9.64
CA PHE A 47 18.30 -8.08 -10.87
C PHE A 47 18.86 -6.82 -11.54
N ALA A 48 18.06 -5.76 -11.63
CA ALA A 48 18.51 -4.46 -12.13
C ALA A 48 19.64 -3.89 -11.27
N GLY A 49 19.51 -3.94 -9.94
CA GLY A 49 20.55 -3.53 -9.01
C GLY A 49 21.87 -4.28 -9.23
N PHE A 50 21.82 -5.60 -9.40
CA PHE A 50 23.00 -6.41 -9.71
C PHE A 50 23.61 -6.05 -11.07
N ALA A 51 22.79 -5.79 -12.09
CA ALA A 51 23.27 -5.38 -13.40
C ALA A 51 24.11 -4.08 -13.34
N PHE A 52 23.79 -3.15 -12.43
CA PHE A 52 24.58 -1.93 -12.21
C PHE A 52 25.90 -2.16 -11.45
N VAL A 53 26.01 -3.24 -10.67
CA VAL A 53 27.25 -3.58 -9.96
C VAL A 53 28.31 -4.11 -10.93
N VAL A 54 27.91 -4.81 -12.00
CA VAL A 54 28.84 -5.31 -13.01
C VAL A 54 29.62 -4.13 -13.62
N PRO A 55 30.95 -4.10 -13.53
CA PRO A 55 31.75 -3.01 -14.07
C PRO A 55 31.69 -3.01 -15.61
N SER A 56 31.38 -1.85 -16.18
CA SER A 56 31.40 -1.60 -17.62
C SER A 56 32.27 -0.39 -17.91
N GLU A 57 32.98 -0.39 -19.04
CA GLU A 57 33.77 0.77 -19.47
C GLU A 57 32.88 2.01 -19.72
N LEU A 58 31.59 1.80 -19.99
CA LEU A 58 30.60 2.87 -20.12
C LEU A 58 30.26 3.56 -18.80
N ASP A 59 30.59 2.97 -17.65
CA ASP A 59 30.20 3.50 -16.33
C ASP A 59 30.80 4.88 -16.08
N TYR A 60 32.02 5.12 -16.59
CA TYR A 60 32.70 6.40 -16.49
C TYR A 60 31.97 7.53 -17.25
N GLN A 61 31.31 7.18 -18.35
CA GLN A 61 30.55 8.15 -19.16
C GLN A 61 29.12 8.33 -18.63
N THR A 62 28.55 7.28 -18.04
CA THR A 62 27.15 7.24 -17.62
C THR A 62 26.96 7.80 -16.21
N PHE A 63 27.89 7.53 -15.29
CA PHE A 63 27.78 7.92 -13.89
C PHE A 63 28.73 9.06 -13.55
N PHE A 64 28.17 10.26 -13.37
CA PHE A 64 28.92 11.46 -12.97
C PHE A 64 29.75 11.25 -11.70
N VAL A 65 29.22 10.50 -10.73
CA VAL A 65 29.92 10.23 -9.46
C VAL A 65 31.17 9.38 -9.67
N VAL A 66 31.13 8.39 -10.56
CA VAL A 66 32.27 7.54 -10.89
C VAL A 66 33.39 8.37 -11.54
N LYS A 67 33.02 9.27 -12.44
CA LYS A 67 33.96 10.23 -13.04
C LYS A 67 34.61 11.13 -11.99
N LEU A 68 33.80 11.72 -11.10
CA LEU A 68 34.29 12.61 -10.05
C LEU A 68 35.26 11.90 -9.09
N ILE A 69 34.97 10.65 -8.71
CA ILE A 69 35.84 9.79 -7.90
C ILE A 69 37.18 9.54 -8.60
N SER A 70 37.15 9.21 -9.90
CA SER A 70 38.36 8.94 -10.67
C SER A 70 39.24 10.18 -10.82
N ASP A 71 38.65 11.35 -11.04
CA ASP A 71 39.38 12.61 -11.25
C ASP A 71 40.02 13.14 -9.94
N HIS A 72 39.35 12.99 -8.79
CA HIS A 72 39.81 13.57 -7.51
C HIS A 72 40.51 12.57 -6.59
N PHE A 73 40.22 11.28 -6.71
CA PHE A 73 40.76 10.22 -5.84
C PHE A 73 41.33 9.04 -6.64
N PRO A 74 42.29 9.28 -7.56
CA PRO A 74 42.78 8.25 -8.48
C PRO A 74 43.34 7.00 -7.77
N ASN A 75 43.98 7.19 -6.61
CA ASN A 75 44.56 6.10 -5.81
C ASN A 75 43.53 5.24 -5.07
N LYS A 76 42.28 5.72 -4.92
CA LYS A 76 41.20 5.05 -4.19
C LYS A 76 39.96 4.80 -5.06
N LYS A 77 40.08 5.01 -6.38
CA LYS A 77 38.93 5.05 -7.29
C LYS A 77 38.15 3.75 -7.30
N ASP A 78 38.83 2.60 -7.29
CA ASP A 78 38.16 1.29 -7.42
C ASP A 78 37.35 0.97 -6.16
N PHE A 79 37.94 1.22 -4.98
CA PHE A 79 37.26 1.03 -3.69
C PHE A 79 36.04 1.95 -3.54
N LEU A 80 36.19 3.25 -3.85
CA LEU A 80 35.10 4.22 -3.75
C LEU A 80 33.99 3.94 -4.79
N THR A 81 34.36 3.53 -6.01
CA THR A 81 33.40 3.15 -7.05
C THR A 81 32.62 1.90 -6.64
N TYR A 82 33.26 0.93 -6.01
CA TYR A 82 32.59 -0.27 -5.49
C TYR A 82 31.58 0.07 -4.39
N ILE A 83 31.96 0.93 -3.43
CA ILE A 83 31.03 1.42 -2.39
C ILE A 83 29.84 2.14 -3.03
N TYR A 84 30.09 3.01 -4.01
CA TYR A 84 29.04 3.73 -4.72
C TYR A 84 28.07 2.78 -5.44
N LYS A 85 28.59 1.76 -6.12
CA LYS A 85 27.77 0.72 -6.78
C LYS A 85 26.94 -0.10 -5.78
N LEU A 86 27.48 -0.42 -4.60
CA LEU A 86 26.70 -1.05 -3.54
C LEU A 86 25.58 -0.13 -3.04
N LEU A 87 25.84 1.17 -2.91
CA LEU A 87 24.84 2.16 -2.51
C LEU A 87 23.69 2.27 -3.54
N LEU A 88 23.98 2.11 -4.84
CA LEU A 88 22.96 2.05 -5.88
C LEU A 88 22.00 0.87 -5.70
N LEU A 89 22.49 -0.29 -5.25
CA LEU A 89 21.65 -1.45 -4.97
C LEU A 89 20.69 -1.15 -3.81
N VAL A 90 21.19 -0.54 -2.74
CA VAL A 90 20.36 -0.08 -1.62
C VAL A 90 19.33 0.95 -2.10
N THR A 91 19.75 1.90 -2.93
CA THR A 91 18.88 2.96 -3.47
C THR A 91 17.77 2.39 -4.35
N ALA A 92 18.07 1.39 -5.18
CA ALA A 92 17.08 0.71 -6.01
C ALA A 92 15.99 0.04 -5.14
N TYR A 93 16.40 -0.62 -4.06
CA TYR A 93 15.47 -1.22 -3.10
C TYR A 93 14.63 -0.18 -2.35
N THR A 94 15.25 0.88 -1.83
CA THR A 94 14.53 1.93 -1.09
C THR A 94 13.56 2.69 -1.98
N THR A 95 13.85 2.82 -3.28
CA THR A 95 12.95 3.48 -4.25
C THR A 95 11.77 2.59 -4.63
N ALA A 96 11.95 1.27 -4.66
CA ALA A 96 10.87 0.33 -4.96
C ALA A 96 9.85 0.20 -3.82
N MET A 97 10.29 0.37 -2.57
CA MET A 97 9.46 0.19 -1.37
C MET A 97 8.20 1.07 -1.34
N PRO A 98 8.26 2.40 -1.55
CA PRO A 98 7.08 3.25 -1.60
C PRO A 98 6.06 2.81 -2.65
N CYS A 99 6.51 2.36 -3.82
CA CYS A 99 5.63 1.87 -4.87
C CYS A 99 4.88 0.60 -4.44
N ILE A 100 5.56 -0.32 -3.76
CA ILE A 100 4.96 -1.54 -3.22
C ILE A 100 3.92 -1.20 -2.15
N VAL A 101 4.27 -0.32 -1.20
CA VAL A 101 3.34 0.16 -0.16
C VAL A 101 2.11 0.80 -0.79
N PHE A 102 2.29 1.63 -1.82
CA PHE A 102 1.19 2.26 -2.55
C PHE A 102 0.26 1.25 -3.20
N VAL A 103 0.81 0.22 -3.86
CA VAL A 103 0.02 -0.87 -4.45
C VAL A 103 -0.78 -1.60 -3.38
N TYR A 104 -0.16 -2.00 -2.27
CA TYR A 104 -0.87 -2.66 -1.17
C TYR A 104 -1.99 -1.79 -0.60
N CYS A 105 -1.72 -0.51 -0.36
CA CYS A 105 -2.70 0.42 0.21
C CYS A 105 -3.89 0.62 -0.75
N SER A 106 -3.62 0.76 -2.05
CA SER A 106 -4.66 0.86 -3.09
C SER A 106 -5.55 -0.40 -3.15
N GLN A 107 -4.96 -1.59 -3.11
CA GLN A 107 -5.72 -2.84 -3.11
C GLN A 107 -6.52 -3.02 -1.82
N TYR A 108 -5.93 -2.67 -0.67
CA TYR A 108 -6.63 -2.69 0.61
C TYR A 108 -7.88 -1.79 0.58
N LEU A 109 -7.75 -0.55 0.13
CA LEU A 109 -8.88 0.37 -0.03
C LEU A 109 -9.95 -0.17 -0.97
N ARG A 110 -9.52 -0.75 -2.10
CA ARG A 110 -10.43 -1.38 -3.06
C ARG A 110 -11.23 -2.52 -2.41
N PHE A 111 -10.60 -3.37 -1.61
CA PHE A 111 -11.31 -4.47 -0.92
C PHE A 111 -12.26 -3.95 0.15
N GLN A 112 -11.87 -2.95 0.94
CA GLN A 112 -12.77 -2.30 1.89
C GLN A 112 -14.00 -1.71 1.19
N ALA A 113 -13.81 -1.04 0.05
CA ALA A 113 -14.91 -0.51 -0.76
C ALA A 113 -15.83 -1.60 -1.35
N ILE A 114 -15.27 -2.74 -1.79
CA ILE A 114 -16.06 -3.88 -2.29
C ILE A 114 -16.90 -4.50 -1.16
N MET A 115 -16.30 -4.73 0.01
CA MET A 115 -17.00 -5.30 1.16
C MET A 115 -18.12 -4.37 1.63
N LEU A 116 -17.85 -3.07 1.66
CA LEU A 116 -18.84 -2.05 1.94
C LEU A 116 -20.03 -2.11 0.97
N ASN A 117 -19.76 -2.07 -0.33
CA ASN A 117 -20.80 -2.02 -1.35
C ASN A 117 -21.71 -3.27 -1.25
N LYS A 118 -21.11 -4.44 -1.04
CA LYS A 118 -21.88 -5.67 -0.79
C LYS A 118 -22.76 -5.61 0.45
N ARG A 119 -22.28 -4.99 1.53
CA ARG A 119 -23.07 -4.83 2.75
C ARG A 119 -24.26 -3.89 2.54
N ILE A 120 -24.06 -2.79 1.79
CA ILE A 120 -25.15 -1.87 1.42
C ILE A 120 -26.18 -2.60 0.54
N ILE A 121 -25.75 -3.34 -0.48
CA ILE A 121 -26.65 -4.10 -1.36
C ILE A 121 -27.46 -5.11 -0.55
N CYS A 122 -26.82 -5.85 0.35
CA CYS A 122 -27.50 -6.84 1.20
C CYS A 122 -28.56 -6.18 2.10
N LEU A 123 -28.26 -5.02 2.70
CA LEU A 123 -29.23 -4.24 3.48
C LEU A 123 -30.38 -3.76 2.59
N THR A 124 -30.08 -3.17 1.43
CA THR A 124 -31.10 -2.69 0.48
C THR A 124 -32.01 -3.82 -0.01
N GLU A 125 -31.48 -5.01 -0.24
CA GLU A 125 -32.27 -6.18 -0.66
C GLU A 125 -33.13 -6.73 0.47
N GLN A 126 -32.64 -6.73 1.72
CA GLN A 126 -33.45 -7.04 2.91
C GLN A 126 -34.60 -6.04 3.10
N LEU A 127 -34.34 -4.75 2.86
CA LEU A 127 -35.32 -3.67 2.85
C LEU A 127 -36.34 -3.82 1.72
N ARG A 128 -35.94 -4.33 0.54
CA ARG A 128 -36.82 -4.52 -0.62
C ARG A 128 -37.76 -5.72 -0.45
N ASN A 129 -37.31 -6.78 0.22
CA ASN A 129 -38.07 -8.02 0.39
C ASN A 129 -39.00 -8.03 1.61
N THR A 130 -39.03 -6.94 2.37
CA THR A 130 -39.87 -6.75 3.55
C THR A 130 -40.76 -5.53 3.31
N ASP A 131 -42.00 -5.55 3.80
CA ASP A 131 -42.95 -4.44 3.59
C ASP A 131 -42.34 -3.12 4.08
N SER A 132 -41.97 -2.26 3.13
CA SER A 132 -41.07 -1.12 3.35
C SER A 132 -41.67 -0.07 4.30
N GLU A 133 -43.00 0.01 4.40
CA GLU A 133 -43.67 0.89 5.38
C GLU A 133 -43.57 0.39 6.83
N ILE A 134 -43.46 -0.92 7.05
CA ILE A 134 -43.40 -1.52 8.39
C ILE A 134 -41.98 -1.38 8.96
N LEU A 135 -40.94 -1.64 8.16
CA LEU A 135 -39.54 -1.45 8.55
C LEU A 135 -39.15 0.01 8.73
N LEU A 136 -39.72 0.93 7.93
CA LEU A 136 -39.49 2.37 8.12
C LEU A 136 -40.18 2.92 9.36
N ARG A 137 -41.10 2.19 10.00
CA ARG A 137 -41.70 2.58 11.29
C ARG A 137 -41.13 1.81 12.47
N ASP A 138 -40.33 0.78 12.22
CA ASP A 138 -39.66 0.00 13.24
C ASP A 138 -38.47 0.81 13.79
N GLU A 139 -38.64 1.38 14.98
CA GLU A 139 -37.63 2.19 15.66
C GLU A 139 -36.35 1.39 15.95
N ASP A 140 -36.46 0.09 16.24
CA ASP A 140 -35.30 -0.77 16.51
C ASP A 140 -34.49 -1.00 15.22
N PHE A 141 -35.18 -1.18 14.09
CA PHE A 141 -34.53 -1.29 12.79
C PHE A 141 -33.86 0.03 12.37
N GLN A 142 -34.53 1.16 12.54
CA GLN A 142 -33.96 2.47 12.24
C GLN A 142 -32.74 2.79 13.12
N ALA A 143 -32.80 2.47 14.41
CA ALA A 143 -31.70 2.67 15.34
C ALA A 143 -30.47 1.82 14.96
N GLU A 144 -30.68 0.55 14.61
CA GLU A 144 -29.59 -0.34 14.19
C GLU A 144 -29.02 0.06 12.81
N PHE A 145 -29.87 0.50 11.88
CA PHE A 145 -29.44 1.03 10.58
C PHE A 145 -28.62 2.33 10.73
N HIS A 146 -29.11 3.26 11.56
CA HIS A 146 -28.41 4.50 11.87
C HIS A 146 -27.06 4.21 12.52
N ARG A 147 -27.00 3.33 13.52
CA ARG A 147 -25.76 2.90 14.18
C ARG A 147 -24.75 2.36 13.17
N ARG A 148 -25.20 1.53 12.22
CA ARG A 148 -24.32 0.95 11.18
C ARG A 148 -23.80 1.98 10.19
N ILE A 149 -24.61 2.98 9.80
CA ILE A 149 -24.17 4.08 8.93
C ILE A 149 -23.22 5.02 9.66
N VAL A 150 -23.46 5.34 10.93
CA VAL A 150 -22.57 6.21 11.72
C VAL A 150 -21.19 5.56 11.85
N VAL A 151 -21.13 4.29 12.27
CA VAL A 151 -19.87 3.52 12.33
C VAL A 151 -19.20 3.49 10.95
N PHE A 152 -19.97 3.39 9.88
CA PHE A 152 -19.45 3.40 8.52
C PHE A 152 -18.81 4.74 8.12
N VAL A 153 -19.47 5.86 8.41
CA VAL A 153 -18.97 7.22 8.12
C VAL A 153 -17.74 7.55 8.97
N GLU A 154 -17.77 7.21 10.26
CA GLU A 154 -16.63 7.39 11.16
C GLU A 154 -15.40 6.63 10.68
N ARG A 155 -15.59 5.37 10.25
CA ARG A 155 -14.52 4.53 9.70
C ARG A 155 -13.94 5.08 8.40
N HIS A 156 -14.80 5.58 7.50
CA HIS A 156 -14.34 6.21 6.27
C HIS A 156 -13.54 7.48 6.57
N LEU A 157 -13.99 8.28 7.54
CA LEU A 157 -13.28 9.48 7.98
C LEU A 157 -11.95 9.15 8.65
N GLU A 158 -11.86 8.08 9.43
CA GLU A 158 -10.61 7.58 10.02
C GLU A 158 -9.62 7.10 8.96
N ILE A 159 -10.07 6.34 7.97
CA ILE A 159 -9.24 5.90 6.84
C ILE A 159 -8.72 7.12 6.07
N CYS A 160 -9.61 8.08 5.76
CA CYS A 160 -9.22 9.31 5.09
C CYS A 160 -8.21 10.11 5.91
N LYS A 161 -8.43 10.30 7.22
CA LYS A 161 -7.51 11.01 8.10
C LYS A 161 -6.17 10.29 8.22
N SER A 162 -6.15 8.98 8.43
CA SER A 162 -4.91 8.20 8.56
C SER A 162 -4.05 8.28 7.30
N ILE A 163 -4.69 8.21 6.11
CA ILE A 163 -4.01 8.42 4.83
C ILE A 163 -3.51 9.85 4.71
N PHE A 164 -4.34 10.86 5.00
CA PHE A 164 -3.98 12.27 4.83
C PHE A 164 -2.85 12.68 5.78
N THR A 165 -2.93 12.32 7.07
CA THR A 165 -1.94 12.68 8.09
C THR A 165 -0.60 11.97 7.86
N LYS A 166 -0.59 10.71 7.41
CA LYS A 166 0.66 9.99 7.13
C LYS A 166 1.30 10.36 5.79
N PHE A 167 0.52 10.76 4.77
CA PHE A 167 1.08 11.24 3.51
C PHE A 167 1.52 12.71 3.54
N LEU A 168 0.85 13.59 4.31
CA LEU A 168 1.23 15.00 4.44
C LEU A 168 2.26 15.28 5.55
N SER A 169 2.37 14.46 6.60
CA SER A 169 3.46 14.62 7.57
C SER A 169 4.84 14.27 6.99
N VAL A 170 4.91 13.60 5.83
CA VAL A 170 6.16 13.45 5.06
C VAL A 170 6.61 14.78 4.44
N GLU A 171 5.70 15.75 4.27
CA GLU A 171 6.02 17.08 3.76
C GLU A 171 6.60 18.00 4.85
N ASP A 172 6.31 17.71 6.13
CA ASP A 172 6.92 18.42 7.28
C ASP A 172 8.37 17.98 7.58
N TYR A 173 8.81 16.83 7.06
CA TYR A 173 10.24 16.44 7.07
C TYR A 173 11.08 17.13 5.99
N ARG A 174 10.48 17.97 5.13
CA ARG A 174 11.20 18.77 4.12
C ARG A 174 11.61 20.17 4.64
N LYS A 175 11.44 20.43 5.95
CA LYS A 175 11.85 21.68 6.64
C LYS A 175 12.88 21.47 7.76
N LEU A 176 13.66 20.39 7.69
CA LEU A 176 14.91 20.19 8.44
C LEU A 176 16.02 19.86 7.44
#